data_AF-A0A7J2JKY4-F1
#
_entry.id   AF-A0A7J2JKY4-F1
#
_cell.length_a   1.000
_cell.length_b   1.000
_cell.length_c   1.000
_cell.angle_alpha   90.00
_cell.angle_beta   90.00
_cell.angle_gamma   90.00
#
_symmetry.space_group_name_H-M   'P 1'
#
loop_
_entity.id
_entity.type
_entity.pdbx_description
1 polymer ?
#
loop_
_entity_poly.entity_id
_entity_poly.type
_entity_poly.pdbx_seq_one_letter_code
_entity_poly.pdbx_strand_id
1 'polypeptide(L)' 'RLHFIVYFRSRDAYGGFPANVTGLQLLKEYMANEVGVEPGKTIVFAKDIHLYERQFNW' A
#
# COMPACT_ATOMS: atom_id res chain seq x y z
N ARG A 1 3.97 -14.00 -12.43
CA ARG A 1 3.23 -13.33 -11.34
C ARG A 1 3.70 -11.88 -11.24
N LEU A 2 2.80 -10.91 -11.06
CA LEU A 2 3.16 -9.49 -10.90
C LEU A 2 3.40 -9.15 -9.43
N HIS A 3 4.64 -8.79 -9.08
CA HIS A 3 5.02 -8.41 -7.73
C HIS A 3 5.14 -6.89 -7.61
N PHE A 4 4.61 -6.34 -6.51
CA PHE A 4 4.76 -4.92 -6.18
C PHE A 4 5.81 -4.76 -5.10
N ILE A 5 6.78 -3.86 -5.34
CA ILE A 5 7.76 -3.40 -4.36
C ILE A 5 7.56 -1.88 -4.25
N VAL A 6 6.95 -1.44 -3.17
CA VAL A 6 6.50 -0.05 -3.02
C VAL A 6 7.24 0.62 -1.89
N TYR A 7 7.78 1.80 -2.16
CA TYR A 7 8.45 2.63 -1.19
C TYR A 7 7.66 3.92 -0.96
N PHE A 8 7.26 4.16 0.28
CA PHE A 8 6.68 5.41 0.73
C PHE A 8 7.74 6.26 1.43
N ARG A 9 7.86 7.53 1.05
CA ARG A 9 8.76 8.46 1.75
C ARG A 9 8.32 8.75 3.19
N SER A 10 7.02 8.71 3.44
CA SER A 10 6.37 9.03 4.72
C SER A 10 4.94 8.50 4.65
N ARG A 11 4.43 7.92 5.75
CA ARG A 11 3.16 7.22 5.75
C ARG A 11 2.42 7.36 7.07
N ASP A 12 1.15 7.74 6.98
CA ASP A 12 0.19 7.64 8.07
C ASP A 12 -0.09 6.16 8.36
N ALA A 13 0.24 5.73 9.57
CA ALA A 13 0.11 4.34 10.02
C ALA A 13 -1.33 3.91 10.28
N TYR A 14 -2.29 4.85 10.30
CA TYR A 14 -3.68 4.56 10.63
C TYR A 14 -4.67 5.10 9.60
N GLY A 15 -4.76 6.40 9.37
CA GLY A 15 -5.79 6.97 8.50
C GLY A 15 -5.56 6.63 7.02
N GLY A 16 -4.33 6.87 6.55
CA GLY A 16 -3.94 6.55 5.17
C GLY A 16 -3.64 5.07 4.92
N PHE A 17 -3.32 4.30 5.97
CA PHE A 17 -2.82 2.93 5.83
C PHE A 17 -3.76 2.03 5.02
N PRO A 18 -5.06 1.90 5.38
CA PRO A 18 -5.98 1.00 4.69
C PRO A 18 -6.24 1.43 3.26
N ALA A 19 -6.48 2.73 3.04
CA ALA A 19 -6.78 3.27 1.72
C ALA A 19 -5.63 3.06 0.73
N ASN A 20 -4.38 3.29 1.15
CA ASN A 20 -3.22 3.13 0.29
C ASN A 20 -2.96 1.66 -0.07
N VAL A 21 -3.06 0.74 0.90
CA VAL A 21 -2.78 -0.69 0.65
C VAL A 21 -3.86 -1.32 -0.22
N THR A 22 -5.13 -1.00 0.04
CA THR A 22 -6.24 -1.47 -0.79
C THR A 22 -6.13 -0.93 -2.22
N GLY A 23 -5.83 0.35 -2.39
CA GLY A 23 -5.62 0.94 -3.72
C GLY A 23 -4.48 0.26 -4.48
N LEU A 24 -3.36 -0.03 -3.82
CA LEU A 24 -2.23 -0.76 -4.43
C LEU A 24 -2.61 -2.20 -4.80
N GLN A 25 -3.44 -2.87 -3.99
CA GLN A 25 -3.89 -4.22 -4.30
C GLN A 25 -4.78 -4.22 -5.55
N LEU A 26 -5.76 -3.31 -5.64
CA LEU A 26 -6.63 -3.19 -6.82
C LEU A 26 -5.83 -2.84 -8.07
N LEU A 27 -4.87 -1.92 -7.96
CA LEU A 27 -3.99 -1.58 -9.07
C LEU A 27 -3.17 -2.78 -9.55
N LYS A 28 -2.63 -3.59 -8.62
CA LYS A 28 -1.88 -4.79 -8.97
C LYS A 28 -2.76 -5.82 -9.67
N GLU A 29 -3.99 -6.03 -9.20
CA GLU A 29 -4.95 -6.94 -9.84
C GLU A 29 -5.26 -6.49 -11.27
N TYR A 30 -5.56 -5.20 -11.46
CA TYR A 30 -5.79 -4.62 -12.77
C TYR A 30 -4.57 -4.82 -13.70
N MET A 31 -3.39 -4.40 -13.28
CA MET A 31 -2.17 -4.52 -14.09
C MET A 31 -1.79 -5.98 -14.38
N ALA A 32 -2.00 -6.88 -13.42
CA ALA A 32 -1.72 -8.31 -13.60
C ALA A 32 -2.63 -8.90 -14.70
N ASN A 33 -3.92 -8.54 -14.68
CA ASN A 33 -4.87 -8.91 -15.73
C ASN A 33 -4.47 -8.37 -17.11
N GLU A 34 -4.15 -7.09 -17.23
CA GLU A 34 -3.76 -6.47 -18.51
C GLU A 34 -2.51 -7.12 -19.14
N VAL A 35 -1.58 -7.60 -18.31
CA VAL A 35 -0.33 -8.24 -18.78
C VAL A 35 -0.48 -9.76 -18.91
N GLY A 36 -1.62 -10.34 -18.53
CA GLY A 36 -1.87 -11.78 -18.63
C GLY A 36 -1.09 -12.63 -17.63
N VAL A 37 -0.84 -12.11 -16.43
CA VAL A 37 -0.12 -12.80 -15.35
C VAL A 37 -0.92 -12.79 -14.05
N GLU A 38 -0.69 -13.77 -13.17
CA GLU A 38 -1.31 -13.80 -11.84
C GLU A 38 -0.75 -12.70 -10.90
N PRO A 39 -1.56 -12.10 -10.01
CA PRO A 39 -1.06 -11.20 -8.97
C PRO A 39 -0.14 -11.93 -7.98
N GLY A 40 0.99 -11.30 -7.67
CA GLY A 40 1.99 -11.79 -6.72
C GLY A 40 1.94 -11.08 -5.37
N LYS A 41 3.04 -11.16 -4.61
CA LYS A 41 3.20 -10.48 -3.33
C LYS A 41 3.33 -8.96 -3.51
N THR A 42 2.79 -8.21 -2.55
CA THR A 42 3.09 -6.78 -2.37
C THR A 42 4.00 -6.63 -1.16
N ILE A 43 5.14 -5.97 -1.34
CA ILE A 43 6.09 -5.65 -0.27
C ILE A 43 6.14 -4.12 -0.17
N VAL A 44 5.85 -3.60 1.03
CA VAL A 44 5.77 -2.16 1.28
C VAL A 44 6.84 -1.76 2.28
N PHE A 45 7.60 -0.72 1.93
CA PHE A 45 8.57 -0.07 2.79
C PHE A 45 8.16 1.38 3.02
N ALA A 46 8.49 1.93 4.18
CA ALA A 46 8.37 3.34 4.44
C ALA A 46 9.62 3.85 5.17
N LYS A 47 10.13 5.02 4.76
CA LYS A 47 11.21 5.68 5.53
C LYS A 47 10.70 6.19 6.87
N ASP A 48 9.52 6.77 6.85
CA ASP A 48 8.86 7.34 8.03
C ASP A 48 7.44 6.79 8.11
N ILE A 49 7.10 6.21 9.26
CA ILE A 49 5.79 5.68 9.57
C ILE A 49 5.34 6.30 10.89
N HIS A 50 4.21 6.99 10.87
CA HIS A 50 3.81 7.83 12.00
C HIS A 50 2.30 7.76 12.25
N LEU A 51 1.94 8.02 13.51
CA LEU A 51 0.57 8.31 13.93
C LEU A 51 0.47 9.81 14.19
N TYR A 52 -0.61 10.41 13.75
CA TYR A 52 -0.97 11.78 14.08
C TYR A 52 -1.59 11.84 15.47
N GLU A 53 -1.29 12.91 16.21
CA GLU A 53 -1.83 13.15 17.55
C GLU A 53 -3.35 13.03 17.63
N ARG A 54 -4.07 13.55 16.62
CA ARG A 54 -5.54 13.45 16.53
C ARG A 54 -6.08 12.02 16.60
N GLN A 55 -5.28 11.00 16.30
CA GLN A 55 -5.67 9.59 16.34
C GLN A 55 -5.66 9.01 17.76
N PHE A 56 -5.10 9.74 18.72
CA PHE A 56 -5.10 9.39 20.15
C PHE A 56 -6.16 10.14 20.95
N ASN A 57 -6.88 11.06 20.32
CA ASN A 57 -8.01 11.74 20.94
C ASN A 57 -9.24 10.85 20.76
N TRP A 58 -9.72 10.28 21.87
CA TRP A 58 -10.92 9.45 21.96
C TRP A 58 -12.13 10.32 22.28
#